data_AF-A0A0T1QIU8-F1
#
_entry.id   AF-A0A0T1QIU8-F1
#
_cell.length_a   1.000
_cell.length_b   1.000
_cell.length_c   1.000
_cell.angle_alpha   90.00
_cell.angle_beta   90.00
_cell.angle_gamma   90.00
#
_symmetry.space_group_name_H-M   'P 1'
#
loop_
_entity.id
_entity.type
_entity.pdbx_description
1 polymer ?
#
loop_
_entity_poly.entity_id
_entity_poly.type
_entity_poly.pdbx_seq_one_letter_code
_entity_poly.pdbx_strand_id
1 'polypeptide(L)'
;MTVRSLVLRVLAPLFFLLALADLFLSDGAGLAAVVLAATTVVCALIGAPTAPAVPATRVRTAIRDRERRTAFLPQRDPDAAGRRRPRAPGRPLPTAA
;
A
#
# COMPACT_ATOMS: atom_id res chain seq x y z
N MET A 1 -0.81 -3.60 -13.90
CA MET A 1 -2.05 -2.86 -14.21
C MET A 1 -3.14 -3.89 -14.40
N THR A 2 -4.01 -4.08 -13.41
CA THR A 2 -5.13 -5.04 -13.53
C THR A 2 -6.19 -4.45 -14.46
N VAL A 3 -6.94 -5.29 -15.18
CA VAL A 3 -8.00 -4.85 -16.12
C VAL A 3 -8.97 -3.87 -15.44
N ARG A 4 -9.29 -4.11 -14.16
CA ARG A 4 -10.09 -3.22 -13.32
C ARG A 4 -9.52 -1.80 -13.16
N SER A 5 -8.19 -1.66 -13.04
CA SER A 5 -7.53 -0.35 -12.97
C SER A 5 -7.55 0.38 -14.32
N LEU A 6 -7.56 -0.37 -15.42
CA LEU A 6 -7.64 0.15 -16.78
C LEU A 6 -9.06 0.63 -17.09
N VAL A 7 -10.06 -0.16 -16.69
CA VAL A 7 -11.48 0.17 -16.78
C VAL A 7 -11.82 1.44 -16.01
N LEU A 8 -11.38 1.57 -14.75
CA LEU A 8 -11.63 2.77 -13.95
C LEU A 8 -10.91 4.01 -14.53
N ARG A 9 -9.72 3.83 -15.11
CA ARG A 9 -8.98 4.92 -15.76
C ARG A 9 -9.58 5.41 -17.08
N VAL A 10 -10.38 4.58 -17.76
CA VAL A 10 -10.97 4.93 -19.07
C VAL A 10 -12.45 5.32 -18.92
N LEU A 11 -13.22 4.59 -18.12
CA LEU A 11 -14.64 4.86 -17.94
C LEU A 11 -14.91 6.12 -17.12
N ALA A 12 -14.09 6.42 -16.10
CA ALA A 12 -14.27 7.62 -15.29
C ALA A 12 -14.12 8.93 -16.10
N PRO A 13 -13.05 9.14 -16.91
CA PRO A 13 -12.96 10.34 -17.72
C PRO A 13 -13.98 10.36 -18.87
N LEU A 14 -14.34 9.21 -19.44
CA LEU A 14 -15.37 9.14 -20.49
C LEU A 14 -16.73 9.58 -19.96
N PHE A 15 -17.14 9.09 -18.79
CA PHE A 15 -18.40 9.48 -18.14
C PHE A 15 -18.39 10.95 -17.75
N PHE A 16 -17.24 11.45 -17.27
CA PHE A 16 -17.05 12.86 -16.95
C PHE A 16 -17.21 13.77 -18.17
N LEU A 17 -16.61 13.40 -19.31
CA LEU A 17 -16.76 14.14 -20.56
C LEU A 17 -18.19 14.11 -21.11
N LEU A 18 -18.88 12.98 -20.99
CA LEU A 18 -20.29 12.86 -21.38
C LEU A 18 -21.19 13.79 -20.55
N ALA A 19 -21.01 13.80 -19.23
CA ALA A 19 -21.74 14.69 -18.34
C ALA A 19 -21.47 16.17 -18.64
N LEU A 20 -20.23 16.51 -19.02
CA LEU A 20 -19.87 17.86 -19.42
C LEU A 20 -20.53 18.29 -20.73
N ALA A 21 -20.53 17.40 -21.72
CA ALA A 21 -21.16 17.65 -23.01
C ALA A 21 -22.66 17.89 -22.85
N ASP A 22 -23.32 17.06 -22.04
CA ASP A 22 -24.74 17.17 -21.74
C ASP A 22 -25.07 18.50 -21.04
N LEU A 23 -24.26 18.91 -20.06
CA LEU A 23 -24.39 20.21 -19.37
C LEU A 23 -24.18 21.41 -20.30
N PHE A 24 -23.24 21.32 -21.24
CA PHE A 24 -22.96 22.39 -22.21
C PHE A 24 -24.06 22.55 -23.26
N LEU A 25 -24.72 21.43 -23.60
CA LEU A 25 -25.87 21.38 -24.52
C LEU A 25 -27.16 21.89 -23.87
N SER A 26 -27.29 21.76 -22.55
CA SER A 26 -28.54 22.06 -21.83
C SER A 26 -28.61 23.46 -21.23
N ASP A 27 -27.50 24.02 -20.74
CA ASP A 27 -27.46 25.38 -20.18
C ASP A 27 -26.25 26.12 -20.72
N GLY A 28 -26.45 27.29 -21.34
CA GLY A 28 -25.39 28.17 -21.86
C GLY A 28 -24.38 28.68 -20.81
N ALA A 29 -24.36 28.12 -19.60
CA ALA A 29 -23.43 28.33 -18.49
C ALA A 29 -22.06 27.64 -18.69
N GLY A 30 -21.59 27.57 -19.94
CA GLY A 30 -20.43 26.78 -20.35
C GLY A 30 -19.12 27.07 -19.62
N LEU A 31 -18.96 28.28 -19.05
CA LEU A 31 -17.73 28.66 -18.35
C LEU A 31 -17.50 27.91 -17.04
N ALA A 32 -18.53 27.80 -16.19
CA ALA A 32 -18.40 27.14 -14.89
C ALA A 32 -18.17 25.63 -15.06
N ALA A 33 -18.87 25.02 -16.03
CA ALA A 33 -18.69 23.62 -16.40
C ALA A 33 -17.25 23.36 -16.88
N VAL A 34 -16.74 24.18 -17.80
CA VAL A 34 -15.37 24.04 -18.35
C VAL A 34 -14.31 24.20 -17.27
N VAL A 35 -14.47 25.14 -16.33
CA VAL A 35 -13.52 25.31 -15.21
C VAL A 35 -13.52 24.08 -14.32
N LEU A 36 -14.69 23.55 -13.96
CA LEU A 36 -14.77 22.34 -13.15
C LEU A 36 -14.10 21.16 -13.87
N ALA A 37 -14.31 21.05 -15.19
CA ALA A 37 -13.68 20.04 -16.04
C ALA A 37 -12.16 20.12 -16.09
N ALA A 38 -11.64 21.32 -16.30
CA ALA A 38 -10.21 21.54 -16.31
C ALA A 38 -9.60 21.15 -14.96
N THR A 39 -10.26 21.55 -13.85
CA THR A 39 -9.76 21.27 -12.51
C THR A 39 -9.77 19.78 -12.18
N THR A 40 -10.84 19.03 -12.53
CA THR A 40 -10.90 17.59 -12.29
C THR A 40 -9.89 16.82 -13.11
N VAL A 41 -9.66 17.21 -14.38
CA VAL A 41 -8.63 16.61 -15.24
C VAL A 41 -7.24 16.86 -14.67
N VAL A 42 -6.94 18.10 -14.25
CA VAL A 42 -5.66 18.47 -13.63
C VAL A 42 -5.45 17.69 -12.32
N CYS A 43 -6.47 17.62 -11.45
CA CYS A 43 -6.41 16.84 -10.21
C CYS A 43 -6.25 15.34 -10.47
N ALA A 44 -6.87 14.80 -11.52
CA ALA A 44 -6.72 13.38 -11.89
C ALA A 44 -5.32 13.09 -12.45
N LEU A 45 -4.74 14.01 -13.22
CA LEU A 45 -3.39 13.88 -13.76
C LEU A 45 -2.33 13.99 -12.66
N ILE A 46 -2.49 14.92 -11.71
CA ILE A 46 -1.57 15.13 -10.60
C ILE A 46 -1.74 14.05 -9.52
N GLY A 47 -2.98 13.69 -9.20
CA GLY A 47 -3.33 12.70 -8.18
C GLY A 47 -3.21 11.25 -8.65
N ALA A 48 -2.95 11.02 -9.93
CA ALA A 48 -2.70 9.68 -10.44
C ALA A 48 -1.47 9.09 -9.71
N PRO A 49 -1.61 7.96 -9.00
CA PRO A 49 -0.48 7.34 -8.35
C PRO A 49 0.54 6.92 -9.41
N THR A 50 1.69 7.58 -9.41
CA THR A 50 2.87 7.32 -10.27
C THR A 50 3.75 6.22 -9.66
N ALA A 51 3.14 5.25 -8.97
CA ALA A 51 3.89 4.09 -8.50
C ALA A 51 4.26 3.23 -9.72
N PRO A 52 5.57 3.00 -9.99
CA PRO A 52 5.98 2.14 -11.09
C PRO A 52 5.38 0.74 -10.89
N ALA A 53 4.94 0.12 -11.98
CA ALA A 53 4.44 -1.25 -11.91
C ALA A 53 5.62 -2.20 -11.60
N VAL A 54 5.72 -2.63 -10.34
CA VAL A 54 6.79 -3.54 -9.89
C VAL A 54 6.30 -4.99 -9.94
N PRO A 55 7.05 -5.93 -10.55
CA PRO A 55 6.67 -7.34 -10.53
C PRO A 55 6.65 -7.88 -9.10
N ALA A 56 5.67 -8.74 -8.79
CA ALA A 56 5.47 -9.28 -7.45
C ALA A 56 6.71 -10.01 -6.90
N THR A 57 7.53 -10.61 -7.78
CA THR A 57 8.81 -11.22 -7.42
C THR A 57 9.80 -10.20 -6.84
N ARG A 58 9.91 -9.01 -7.43
CA ARG A 58 10.79 -7.94 -6.95
C ARG A 58 10.34 -7.40 -5.59
N VAL A 59 9.03 -7.33 -5.36
CA VAL A 59 8.48 -6.97 -4.03
C VAL A 59 8.88 -8.02 -2.99
N ARG A 60 8.67 -9.31 -3.30
CA ARG A 60 9.04 -10.42 -2.41
C ARG A 60 10.55 -10.47 -2.14
N THR A 61 11.39 -10.25 -3.15
CA THR A 61 12.85 -10.21 -2.96
C THR A 61 13.26 -8.99 -2.14
N ALA A 62 12.66 -7.82 -2.38
CA ALA A 62 12.96 -6.61 -1.60
C ALA A 62 12.56 -6.77 -0.13
N ILE A 63 11.41 -7.40 0.16
CA ILE A 63 11.00 -7.74 1.52
C ILE A 63 12.01 -8.69 2.16
N ARG A 64 12.35 -9.79 1.47
CA ARG A 64 13.31 -10.79 1.98
C ARG A 64 14.70 -10.21 2.21
N ASP A 65 15.13 -9.28 1.37
CA ASP A 65 16.42 -8.58 1.48
C ASP A 65 16.41 -7.56 2.63
N ARG A 66 15.30 -6.84 2.82
CA ARG A 66 15.08 -5.99 4.00
C ARG A 66 15.09 -6.80 5.28
N GLU A 67 14.38 -7.92 5.30
CA GLU A 67 14.37 -8.85 6.43
C GLU A 67 15.78 -9.34 6.74
N ARG A 68 16.58 -9.77 5.76
CA ARG A 68 17.98 -10.18 6.00
C ARG A 68 18.83 -9.05 6.59
N ARG A 69 18.65 -7.82 6.12
CA ARG A 69 19.37 -6.64 6.63
C ARG A 69 18.98 -6.28 8.06
N THR A 70 17.75 -6.56 8.49
CA THR A 70 17.25 -6.25 9.85
C THR A 70 17.12 -7.48 10.76
N ALA A 71 17.29 -8.69 10.22
CA ALA A 71 17.18 -9.96 10.95
C ALA A 71 18.27 -10.06 12.00
N PHE A 72 19.42 -9.47 11.72
CA PHE A 72 20.44 -9.20 12.71
C PHE A 72 20.12 -7.85 13.35
N LEU A 73 19.24 -7.84 14.35
CA LEU A 73 19.52 -6.91 15.45
C LEU A 73 20.90 -7.35 15.94
N PRO A 74 21.92 -6.47 16.04
CA PRO A 74 23.13 -6.84 16.74
C PRO A 74 22.69 -7.40 18.08
N GLN A 75 22.90 -8.71 18.25
CA GLN A 75 22.67 -9.39 19.51
C GLN A 75 23.58 -8.62 20.47
N ARG A 76 22.97 -7.75 21.29
CA ARG A 76 23.71 -6.72 22.05
C ARG A 76 24.83 -7.33 22.88
N ASP A 77 24.69 -8.62 23.17
CA ASP A 77 25.69 -9.50 23.74
C ASP A 77 25.31 -10.96 23.39
N PRO A 78 26.08 -11.68 22.54
CA PRO A 78 25.84 -13.08 22.25
C PRO A 78 26.06 -14.00 23.45
N ASP A 79 26.82 -13.54 24.44
CA ASP A 79 27.11 -14.23 25.70
C ASP A 79 26.15 -13.83 26.82
N ALA A 80 25.22 -12.89 26.56
CA ALA A 80 24.22 -12.50 27.55
C ALA A 80 23.39 -13.71 27.97
N ALA A 81 23.31 -13.91 29.28
CA ALA A 81 22.45 -14.93 29.86
C ALA A 81 21.02 -14.76 29.33
N GLY A 82 20.54 -15.74 28.57
CA GLY A 82 19.16 -15.77 28.09
C GLY A 82 18.18 -15.74 29.27
N ARG A 83 16.92 -15.34 29.02
CA ARG A 83 15.90 -15.39 30.08
C ARG A 83 15.76 -16.82 30.59
N ARG A 84 15.95 -16.98 31.91
CA ARG A 84 15.72 -18.24 32.61
C ARG A 84 14.30 -18.72 32.28
N ARG A 85 14.18 -19.82 31.54
CA ARG A 85 12.88 -20.41 31.29
C ARG A 85 12.41 -21.08 32.58
N PRO A 86 11.20 -20.79 33.06
CA PRO A 86 10.61 -21.55 34.17
C PRO A 86 10.64 -23.03 33.79
N ARG A 87 11.31 -23.86 34.60
CA ARG A 87 11.17 -25.30 34.49
C ARG A 87 9.78 -25.63 34.98
N ALA A 88 9.04 -26.45 34.23
CA ALA A 88 7.81 -27.01 34.75
C ALA A 88 8.11 -27.65 36.12
N PRO A 89 7.26 -27.43 37.14
CA PRO A 89 7.46 -28.04 38.44
C PRO A 89 7.62 -29.56 38.25
N GLY A 90 8.82 -30.06 38.51
CA GLY A 90 9.14 -31.47 38.48
C GLY A 90 8.80 -32.12 39.82
N ARG A 91 8.67 -33.44 39.83
CA ARG A 91 8.44 -34.23 41.05
C ARG A 91 9.58 -33.95 42.05
N PRO A 92 9.27 -33.62 43.32
CA PRO A 92 10.30 -33.38 44.32
C PRO A 92 11.21 -34.61 44.44
N LEU A 93 12.53 -34.37 44.43
CA LEU A 93 13.50 -35.43 44.69
C LEU A 93 13.36 -35.87 46.15
N PRO A 94 13.37 -37.17 46.44
CA PRO A 94 13.45 -37.64 47.82
C PRO A 94 14.81 -37.23 48.38
N THR A 95 14.82 -36.18 49.19
CA THR A 95 16.00 -35.82 49.99
C THR A 95 16.10 -36.83 51.12
N ALA A 96 17.28 -37.43 51.30
CA ALA A 96 17.53 -38.37 52.40
C ALA A 96 17.26 -37.69 53.75
N ALA A 97 16.56 -38.41 54.63
CA ALA A 97 16.25 -38.01 56.01
C ALA A 97 17.49 -38.04 56.90
#